data_AF-A0A1V6LY57-F1
#
_entry.id   AF-A0A1V6LY57-F1
#
_cell.length_a   1.000
_cell.length_b   1.000
_cell.length_c   1.000
_cell.angle_alpha   90.00
_cell.angle_beta   90.00
_cell.angle_gamma   90.00
#
_symmetry.space_group_name_H-M   'P 1'
#
loop_
_entity.id
_entity.type
_entity.pdbx_description
1 polymer ?
#
loop_
_entity_poly.entity_id
_entity_poly.type
_entity_poly.pdbx_seq_one_letter_code
_entity_poly.pdbx_strand_id
1 'polypeptide(L)'
;MENQKEYEKRYQAIPLYKKGHGYNKILPLVQRSRGWLYKWLSRYKDVETKVSEIAAVHRDEFGEKFLDDWLNKILSLREELEAHKTR
;
A
#
# COMPACT_ATOMS: atom_id res chain seq x y z
N MET A 1 -3.46 20.12 1.88
CA MET A 1 -2.32 20.08 0.92
C MET A 1 -1.16 19.19 1.38
N GLU A 2 -1.13 18.74 2.64
CA GLU A 2 -0.01 17.96 3.20
C GLU A 2 -0.07 16.44 2.89
N ASN A 3 -1.29 15.89 2.78
CA ASN A 3 -1.51 14.45 2.54
C ASN A 3 -1.12 13.97 1.13
N GLN A 4 -1.23 14.84 0.11
CA GLN A 4 -0.85 14.52 -1.27
C GLN A 4 0.62 14.11 -1.37
N LYS A 5 1.50 14.77 -0.61
CA LYS A 5 2.93 14.44 -0.54
C LYS A 5 3.21 13.13 0.18
N GLU A 6 2.36 12.72 1.13
CA GLU A 6 2.54 11.42 1.78
C GLU A 6 2.16 10.30 0.85
N TYR A 7 0.99 10.38 0.23
CA TYR A 7 0.49 9.36 -0.68
C TYR A 7 1.49 9.05 -1.81
N GLU A 8 2.03 10.10 -2.46
CA GLU A 8 3.04 9.92 -3.51
C GLU A 8 4.29 9.17 -3.02
N LYS A 9 4.77 9.50 -1.82
CA LYS A 9 5.92 8.80 -1.21
C LYS A 9 5.60 7.34 -0.91
N ARG A 10 4.38 7.06 -0.46
CA ARG A 10 3.88 5.68 -0.23
C ARG A 10 3.83 4.91 -1.55
N TYR A 11 3.26 5.50 -2.59
CA TYR A 11 3.12 4.92 -3.93
C TYR A 11 4.49 4.64 -4.57
N GLN A 12 5.49 5.51 -4.36
CA GLN A 12 6.86 5.27 -4.84
C GLN A 12 7.57 4.15 -4.07
N ALA A 13 7.32 3.99 -2.77
CA ALA A 13 7.98 2.98 -1.93
C ALA A 13 7.50 1.55 -2.20
N ILE A 14 6.21 1.35 -2.47
CA ILE A 14 5.59 0.02 -2.59
C ILE A 14 6.20 -0.82 -3.72
N PRO A 15 6.34 -0.33 -4.96
CA PRO A 15 6.93 -1.12 -6.05
C PRO A 15 8.38 -1.54 -5.76
N LEU A 16 9.14 -0.69 -5.07
CA LEU A 16 10.53 -0.98 -4.73
C LEU A 16 10.61 -2.05 -3.64
N TYR A 17 9.74 -1.96 -2.63
CA TYR A 17 9.61 -2.96 -1.59
C TYR A 17 9.20 -4.33 -2.16
N LYS A 18 8.22 -4.37 -3.07
CA LYS A 18 7.79 -5.59 -3.78
C LYS A 18 8.91 -6.22 -4.61
N LYS A 19 9.79 -5.40 -5.20
CA LYS A 19 11.00 -5.87 -5.91
C LYS A 19 12.12 -6.36 -4.99
N GLY A 20 11.89 -6.40 -3.67
CA GLY A 20 12.87 -6.83 -2.68
C GLY A 20 13.97 -5.79 -2.39
N HIS A 21 13.78 -4.52 -2.76
CA HIS A 21 14.76 -3.49 -2.43
C HIS A 21 14.75 -3.17 -0.93
N GLY A 22 15.94 -3.15 -0.34
CA GLY A 22 16.12 -2.78 1.05
C GLY A 22 15.89 -1.28 1.32
N TYR A 23 15.70 -0.95 2.60
CA TYR A 23 15.46 0.41 3.08
C TYR A 23 16.45 1.45 2.54
N ASN A 24 17.72 1.08 2.37
CA ASN A 24 18.78 1.99 1.88
C ASN A 24 18.51 2.52 0.46
N LYS A 25 17.80 1.77 -0.38
CA LYS A 25 17.41 2.22 -1.73
C LYS A 25 16.13 3.05 -1.73
N ILE A 26 15.24 2.81 -0.77
CA ILE A 26 13.91 3.43 -0.73
C ILE A 26 13.96 4.78 0.00
N LEU A 27 14.70 4.87 1.11
CA LEU A 27 14.75 6.07 1.96
C LEU A 27 15.18 7.35 1.22
N PRO A 28 16.20 7.35 0.33
CA PRO A 28 16.59 8.55 -0.40
C PRO A 28 15.50 9.06 -1.35
N LEU A 29 14.67 8.16 -1.89
CA LEU A 29 13.62 8.50 -2.85
C LEU A 29 12.42 9.13 -2.15
N VAL A 30 12.01 8.57 -1.02
CA VAL A 30 10.85 9.10 -0.27
C VAL A 30 11.22 10.27 0.65
N GLN A 31 12.51 10.50 0.91
CA GLN A 31 13.02 11.54 1.81
C GLN A 31 12.26 11.53 3.15
N ARG A 32 12.21 10.37 3.81
CA ARG A 32 11.54 10.15 5.10
C ARG A 32 12.44 9.34 6.03
N SER A 33 12.04 9.28 7.30
CA SER A 33 12.77 8.51 8.30
C SER A 33 12.58 7.01 8.11
N ARG A 34 13.58 6.22 8.58
CA ARG A 34 13.51 4.76 8.61
C ARG A 34 12.32 4.24 9.39
N GLY A 35 11.98 4.88 10.52
CA GLY A 35 10.83 4.51 11.34
C GLY A 35 9.49 4.70 10.62
N TRP A 36 9.35 5.79 9.85
CA TRP A 36 8.17 6.02 9.01
C TRP A 36 8.03 4.91 7.97
N LEU A 37 9.12 4.58 7.27
CA LEU A 37 9.12 3.56 6.22
C LEU A 37 8.83 2.16 6.80
N TYR A 38 9.45 1.80 7.93
CA TYR A 38 9.19 0.53 8.61
C TYR A 38 7.73 0.37 9.04
N LYS A 39 7.19 1.38 9.73
CA LYS A 39 5.80 1.36 10.22
C LYS A 39 4.82 1.21 9.07
N TRP A 40 5.08 1.88 7.96
CA TRP A 40 4.23 1.78 6.80
C TRP A 40 4.38 0.42 6.10
N LEU A 41 5.58 -0.01 5.73
CA LEU A 41 5.76 -1.31 5.06
C LEU A 41 5.22 -2.49 5.88
N SER A 42 5.31 -2.43 7.21
CA SER A 42 4.67 -3.42 8.09
C SER A 42 3.15 -3.47 7.89
N ARG A 43 2.47 -2.32 7.96
CA ARG A 43 1.01 -2.24 7.75
C ARG A 43 0.62 -2.64 6.33
N TYR A 44 1.45 -2.31 5.34
CA TYR A 44 1.23 -2.73 3.95
C TYR A 44 1.23 -4.26 3.86
N LYS A 45 2.25 -4.90 4.43
CA LYS A 45 2.37 -6.36 4.47
C LYS A 45 1.20 -7.02 5.21
N ASP A 46 0.75 -6.45 6.32
CA ASP A 46 -0.39 -6.98 7.07
C ASP A 46 -1.68 -6.95 6.24
N VAL A 47 -1.91 -5.85 5.51
CA VAL A 47 -3.08 -5.72 4.61
C VAL A 47 -2.94 -6.67 3.43
N GLU A 48 -1.77 -6.75 2.81
CA GLU A 48 -1.50 -7.67 1.70
C GLU A 48 -1.74 -9.13 2.12
N THR A 49 -1.26 -9.52 3.31
CA THR A 49 -1.47 -10.87 3.87
C THR A 49 -2.95 -11.16 4.07
N LYS A 50 -3.70 -10.26 4.72
CA LYS A 50 -5.15 -10.44 4.94
C LYS A 50 -5.91 -10.53 3.63
N VAL A 51 -5.53 -9.74 2.64
CA VAL A 51 -6.17 -9.81 1.33
C VAL A 51 -5.83 -11.12 0.65
N SER A 52 -4.59 -11.60 0.70
CA SER A 52 -4.21 -12.92 0.18
C SER A 52 -4.93 -14.07 0.90
N GLU A 53 -5.16 -13.97 2.21
CA GLU A 53 -5.95 -14.94 2.98
C GLU A 53 -7.40 -14.98 2.50
N ILE A 54 -8.05 -13.80 2.38
CA ILE A 54 -9.40 -13.69 1.81
C ILE A 54 -9.41 -14.22 0.36
N ALA A 55 -8.37 -13.94 -0.41
CA ALA A 55 -8.19 -14.43 -1.77
C ALA A 55 -8.16 -15.95 -1.84
N ALA A 56 -7.40 -16.57 -0.93
CA ALA A 56 -7.24 -18.00 -0.88
C ALA A 56 -8.54 -18.68 -0.46
N VAL A 57 -9.27 -18.10 0.50
CA VAL A 57 -10.56 -18.62 0.97
C VAL A 57 -11.64 -18.54 -0.12
N HIS A 58 -11.67 -17.46 -0.89
CA HIS A 58 -12.71 -17.24 -1.90
C HIS A 58 -12.19 -17.33 -3.35
N ARG A 59 -11.10 -18.08 -3.57
CA ARG A 59 -10.45 -18.20 -4.88
C ARG A 59 -11.41 -18.73 -5.94
N ASP A 60 -12.23 -19.71 -5.56
CA ASP A 60 -13.17 -20.38 -6.45
C ASP A 60 -14.44 -19.53 -6.71
N GLU A 61 -14.75 -18.57 -5.84
CA GLU A 61 -15.94 -17.71 -5.95
C GLU A 61 -15.68 -16.42 -6.73
N PHE A 62 -14.47 -15.87 -6.67
CA PHE A 62 -14.17 -14.56 -7.24
C PHE A 62 -13.06 -14.56 -8.30
N GLY A 63 -12.14 -15.53 -8.30
CA GLY A 63 -11.00 -15.58 -9.22
C GLY A 63 -9.95 -14.47 -8.98
N GLU A 64 -8.73 -14.66 -9.51
CA GLU A 64 -7.59 -13.75 -9.28
C GLU A 64 -7.87 -12.31 -9.75
N LYS A 65 -8.55 -12.15 -10.89
CA LYS A 65 -8.84 -10.84 -11.50
C LYS A 65 -9.76 -9.98 -10.63
N PHE A 66 -10.79 -10.57 -10.03
CA PHE A 66 -11.69 -9.84 -9.14
C PHE A 66 -10.93 -9.31 -7.92
N LEU A 67 -9.96 -10.07 -7.44
CA LEU A 67 -9.19 -9.71 -6.27
C LEU A 67 -8.25 -8.54 -6.51
N ASP A 68 -7.59 -8.52 -7.66
CA ASP A 68 -6.79 -7.37 -8.10
C ASP A 68 -7.66 -6.11 -8.27
N ASP A 69 -8.84 -6.23 -8.88
CA ASP A 69 -9.78 -5.12 -9.04
C ASP A 69 -10.29 -4.62 -7.67
N TRP A 70 -10.57 -5.53 -6.74
CA TRP A 70 -11.05 -5.20 -5.41
C TRP A 70 -9.96 -4.55 -4.55
N LEU A 71 -8.71 -5.01 -4.66
CA LEU A 71 -7.53 -4.38 -4.07
C LEU A 71 -7.37 -2.94 -4.57
N ASN A 72 -7.42 -2.75 -5.89
CA ASN A 72 -7.32 -1.43 -6.50
C ASN A 72 -8.45 -0.50 -6.01
N LYS A 73 -9.66 -1.05 -5.84
CA LYS A 73 -10.81 -0.30 -5.32
C LYS A 73 -10.67 0.08 -3.85
N ILE A 74 -10.18 -0.83 -3.00
CA ILE A 74 -9.90 -0.54 -1.58
C ILE A 74 -8.81 0.53 -1.44
N LEU A 75 -7.77 0.46 -2.27
CA LEU A 75 -6.68 1.44 -2.27
C LEU A 75 -7.20 2.83 -2.69
N SER A 76 -8.02 2.90 -3.74
CA SER A 76 -8.65 4.14 -4.20
C SER A 76 -9.60 4.74 -3.15
N LEU A 77 -10.45 3.91 -2.52
CA LEU A 77 -11.35 4.37 -1.45
C LEU A 77 -10.61 4.90 -0.22
N ARG A 78 -9.46 4.32 0.12
CA ARG A 78 -8.61 4.85 1.20
C ARG A 78 -8.01 6.21 0.86
N GLU A 79 -7.67 6.44 -0.41
CA GLU A 79 -7.14 7.71 -0.90
C GLU A 79 -8.22 8.82 -0.84
N GLU A 80 -9.43 8.54 -1.31
CA GLU A 80 -10.57 9.45 -1.20
C GLU A 80 -10.89 9.80 0.26
N LEU A 81 -10.86 8.80 1.15
CA LEU A 81 -11.12 9.00 2.57
C LEU A 81 -10.02 9.80 3.28
N GLU A 82 -8.74 9.59 2.92
CA GLU A 82 -7.62 10.40 3.42
C GLU A 82 -7.70 11.84 2.89
N ALA A 83 -8.13 12.06 1.64
CA ALA A 83 -8.34 13.39 1.08
C ALA A 83 -9.45 14.15 1.81
N HIS A 84 -10.59 13.49 2.06
CA HIS A 84 -11.74 14.06 2.77
C HIS A 84 -11.45 14.42 4.23
N LYS A 85 -10.58 13.68 4.93
CA LYS A 85 -10.17 14.00 6.31
C LYS A 85 -9.27 15.24 6.42
N THR A 86 -8.73 15.73 5.30
CA THR A 86 -7.85 16.91 5.26
C THR A 86 -8.56 18.22 4.93
N ARG A 87 -9.90 18.22 4.88
CA ARG A 87 -10.75 19.37 4.56
C ARG A 87 -11.59 19.74 5.77
#